data_AF-A0A3D2C594-F1
#
_entry.id   AF-A0A3D2C594-F1
#
_cell.length_a   1.000
_cell.length_b   1.000
_cell.length_c   1.000
_cell.angle_alpha   90.00
_cell.angle_beta   90.00
_cell.angle_gamma   90.00
#
_symmetry.space_group_name_H-M   'P 1'
#
loop_
_entity.id
_entity.type
_entity.pdbx_description
1 polymer ?
#
loop_
_entity_poly.entity_id
_entity_poly.type
_entity_poly.pdbx_seq_one_letter_code
_entity_poly.pdbx_strand_id
1 'polypeptide(L)'
;MRVLSASTKLFCLAALTSALACRTPKETESTGTGLTVDDSLVDSDGDGLTGADDCDETNAAVNSTAAEICNGIDDNCDGNVDEGVTLTFFTDADTDGFGDPNTATESCEASDEQVTNDSDCNDSNADVFPGAEEVCNNIDDDCDAEVDEEGKETWYDDSDSDGFGNPETAFAACEPDGAVSNGDDCDDDDATVNPAAEEVCNEVDDNCDGDVDEGVLSTYYIDLDDDGWGAPESTTEACDEPRGYATAVGDCDDDAAAVNPDASEVCNAIDDDCDGLVDDDDDSTDLSTATLSYTDGDGDTYGDLATAVTTCIVPTGNVSDNTDCDDSNG
;
A
#
# COMPACT_ATOMS: atom_id res chain seq x y z
N MET A 1 -35.87 3.59 -7.59
CA MET A 1 -37.08 4.38 -7.25
C MET A 1 -36.72 5.87 -7.26
N ARG A 2 -37.25 6.63 -8.23
CA ARG A 2 -37.32 8.10 -8.17
C ARG A 2 -38.72 8.46 -7.68
N VAL A 3 -38.84 9.36 -6.71
CA VAL A 3 -40.09 10.09 -6.46
C VAL A 3 -39.77 11.57 -6.54
N LEU A 4 -40.39 12.20 -7.53
CA LEU A 4 -40.41 13.62 -7.80
C LEU A 4 -41.20 14.35 -6.70
N SER A 5 -40.81 15.59 -6.41
CA SER A 5 -41.79 16.64 -6.09
C SER A 5 -41.42 17.89 -6.87
N ALA A 6 -42.38 18.32 -7.69
CA ALA A 6 -42.32 19.49 -8.56
C ALA A 6 -43.16 20.62 -7.96
N SER A 7 -42.71 21.87 -8.14
CA SER A 7 -43.58 23.05 -8.22
C SER A 7 -42.80 24.19 -8.86
N THR A 8 -42.77 24.30 -10.20
CA THR A 8 -43.70 25.01 -11.10
C THR A 8 -43.71 26.55 -10.95
N LYS A 9 -43.38 27.21 -12.08
CA LYS A 9 -43.82 28.52 -12.62
C LYS A 9 -42.78 29.66 -12.57
N LEU A 10 -42.61 30.50 -13.59
CA LEU A 10 -43.09 30.54 -14.99
C LEU A 10 -42.43 31.79 -15.65
N PHE A 11 -41.75 31.56 -16.78
CA PHE A 11 -41.54 32.40 -17.98
C PHE A 11 -41.40 33.95 -17.93
N CYS A 12 -40.39 34.38 -18.70
CA CYS A 12 -40.46 35.29 -19.87
C CYS A 12 -39.93 36.74 -19.76
N LEU A 13 -38.85 36.92 -20.53
CA LEU A 13 -38.73 37.78 -21.73
C LEU A 13 -38.44 39.28 -21.59
N ALA A 14 -37.46 39.67 -22.42
CA ALA A 14 -37.32 40.91 -23.17
C ALA A 14 -36.87 42.16 -22.37
N ALA A 15 -35.66 42.68 -22.59
CA ALA A 15 -35.16 43.43 -23.76
C ALA A 15 -35.39 44.94 -23.65
N LEU A 16 -34.38 45.66 -24.17
CA LEU A 16 -34.39 47.04 -24.68
C LEU A 16 -34.36 48.23 -23.69
N THR A 17 -33.23 48.94 -23.75
CA THR A 17 -33.09 50.40 -23.99
C THR A 17 -33.89 51.38 -23.13
N SER A 18 -33.19 52.23 -22.36
CA SER A 18 -33.63 53.60 -22.06
C SER A 18 -32.38 54.44 -21.73
N ALA A 19 -31.85 55.26 -22.64
CA ALA A 19 -32.32 56.61 -22.98
C ALA A 19 -32.42 57.55 -21.75
N LEU A 20 -31.33 58.32 -21.57
CA LEU A 20 -31.28 59.78 -21.42
C LEU A 20 -32.46 60.47 -20.71
N ALA A 21 -32.19 61.01 -19.51
CA ALA A 21 -32.83 62.24 -19.02
C ALA A 21 -31.97 62.90 -17.94
N CYS A 22 -31.10 63.80 -18.39
CA CYS A 22 -30.46 64.82 -17.56
C CYS A 22 -31.55 65.73 -16.98
N ARG A 23 -31.68 65.81 -15.65
CA ARG A 23 -32.61 66.71 -14.97
C ARG A 23 -31.82 67.91 -14.43
N THR A 24 -32.00 69.06 -15.04
CA THR A 24 -31.48 70.35 -14.57
C THR A 24 -32.19 70.79 -13.28
N PRO A 25 -31.48 71.16 -12.20
CA PRO A 25 -32.08 71.88 -11.10
C PRO A 25 -32.14 73.38 -11.44
N LYS A 26 -33.38 73.83 -11.69
CA LYS A 26 -34.01 75.07 -11.22
C LYS A 26 -33.06 76.18 -10.72
N GLU A 27 -32.89 77.21 -11.54
CA GLU A 27 -32.42 78.52 -11.09
C GLU A 27 -33.28 79.04 -9.93
N THR A 28 -32.61 79.45 -8.86
CA THR A 28 -33.21 80.23 -7.79
C THR A 28 -32.42 81.53 -7.72
N GLU A 29 -32.99 82.61 -8.24
CA GLU A 29 -32.45 83.96 -8.04
C GLU A 29 -32.40 84.26 -6.53
N SER A 30 -31.20 84.51 -6.01
CA SER A 30 -30.99 85.08 -4.69
C SER A 30 -30.15 86.34 -4.84
N THR A 31 -30.82 87.47 -4.62
CA THR A 31 -30.21 88.79 -4.50
C THR A 31 -29.24 88.81 -3.32
N GLY A 32 -27.95 88.91 -3.59
CA GLY A 32 -26.91 89.12 -2.60
C GLY A 32 -25.73 89.83 -3.22
N THR A 33 -25.47 91.06 -2.79
CA THR A 33 -24.23 91.79 -3.06
C THR A 33 -23.08 91.05 -2.39
N GLY A 34 -22.44 90.14 -3.12
CA GLY A 34 -21.24 89.41 -2.71
C GLY A 34 -20.16 89.64 -3.74
N LEU A 35 -19.05 90.21 -3.30
CA LEU A 35 -17.77 90.15 -3.99
C LEU A 35 -17.55 88.68 -4.37
N THR A 36 -17.45 88.34 -5.66
CA THR A 36 -16.92 87.04 -6.06
C THR A 36 -15.47 87.05 -5.61
N VAL A 37 -15.18 86.49 -4.45
CA VAL A 37 -13.86 85.93 -4.22
C VAL A 37 -13.66 84.97 -5.37
N ASP A 38 -12.65 85.26 -6.17
CA ASP A 38 -12.14 84.33 -7.14
C ASP A 38 -11.78 83.06 -6.35
N ASP A 39 -12.55 81.99 -6.59
CA ASP A 39 -12.51 80.74 -5.83
C ASP A 39 -11.19 80.00 -6.03
N SER A 40 -10.26 80.53 -6.86
CA SER A 40 -8.93 79.96 -7.14
C SER A 40 -7.83 80.42 -6.17
N LEU A 41 -8.20 80.97 -5.02
CA LEU A 41 -7.25 81.46 -4.00
C LEU A 41 -7.48 80.80 -2.62
N VAL A 42 -8.22 79.69 -2.58
CA VAL A 42 -8.56 79.00 -1.33
C VAL A 42 -7.89 77.62 -1.32
N ASP A 43 -6.68 77.59 -0.75
CA ASP A 43 -5.93 76.36 -0.42
C ASP A 43 -6.80 75.42 0.43
N SER A 44 -7.42 74.44 -0.23
CA SER A 44 -8.48 73.60 0.33
C SER A 44 -7.98 72.25 0.82
N ASP A 45 -6.82 71.80 0.35
CA ASP A 45 -6.15 70.57 0.78
C ASP A 45 -4.95 70.81 1.72
N GLY A 46 -4.51 72.06 1.85
CA GLY A 46 -3.50 72.50 2.81
C GLY A 46 -2.05 72.31 2.36
N ASP A 47 -1.78 72.18 1.06
CA ASP A 47 -0.43 72.04 0.52
C ASP A 47 0.34 73.37 0.36
N GLY A 48 -0.39 74.49 0.47
CA GLY A 48 0.15 75.84 0.41
C GLY A 48 0.29 76.43 -1.00
N LEU A 49 -0.24 75.76 -2.02
CA LEU A 49 -0.37 76.22 -3.40
C LEU A 49 -1.85 76.56 -3.69
N THR A 50 -2.10 77.36 -4.73
CA THR A 50 -3.45 77.78 -5.13
C THR A 50 -3.45 78.15 -6.61
N GLY A 51 -4.60 78.02 -7.29
CA GLY A 51 -4.83 78.67 -8.57
C GLY A 51 -4.21 77.94 -9.76
N ALA A 52 -3.17 78.50 -10.38
CA ALA A 52 -2.54 77.84 -11.54
C ALA A 52 -1.47 76.82 -11.16
N ASP A 53 -0.97 76.91 -9.92
CA ASP A 53 0.07 76.04 -9.37
C ASP A 53 -0.52 74.84 -8.61
N ASP A 54 -1.85 74.74 -8.53
CA ASP A 54 -2.65 73.73 -7.83
C ASP A 54 -3.86 73.38 -8.71
N CYS A 55 -3.82 72.23 -9.39
CA CYS A 55 -4.84 71.82 -10.35
C CYS A 55 -5.90 70.86 -9.78
N ASP A 56 -5.72 70.37 -8.55
CA ASP A 56 -6.75 69.67 -7.76
C ASP A 56 -6.71 70.17 -6.32
N GLU A 57 -7.48 71.23 -6.07
CA GLU A 57 -7.61 71.92 -4.77
C GLU A 57 -8.11 71.00 -3.62
N THR A 58 -8.37 69.71 -3.89
CA THR A 58 -8.76 68.73 -2.87
C THR A 58 -7.70 67.66 -2.59
N ASN A 59 -6.57 67.68 -3.31
CA ASN A 59 -5.53 66.67 -3.25
C ASN A 59 -4.12 67.27 -3.24
N ALA A 60 -3.54 67.35 -2.03
CA ALA A 60 -2.22 67.92 -1.78
C ALA A 60 -1.04 67.24 -2.51
N ALA A 61 -1.30 66.12 -3.21
CA ALA A 61 -0.32 65.44 -4.04
C ALA A 61 -0.31 65.92 -5.51
N VAL A 62 -1.28 66.74 -5.93
CA VAL A 62 -1.50 67.15 -7.33
C VAL A 62 -1.32 68.66 -7.43
N ASN A 63 -0.09 69.09 -7.68
CA ASN A 63 0.30 70.50 -7.75
C ASN A 63 1.57 70.69 -8.58
N SER A 64 1.86 71.92 -8.99
CA SER A 64 3.00 72.31 -9.85
C SER A 64 4.41 71.88 -9.40
N THR A 65 4.57 71.37 -8.18
CA THR A 65 5.83 70.89 -7.63
C THR A 65 5.87 69.39 -7.37
N ALA A 66 4.76 68.69 -7.59
CA ALA A 66 4.68 67.25 -7.51
C ALA A 66 5.53 66.59 -8.60
N ALA A 67 5.90 65.34 -8.37
CA ALA A 67 6.54 64.50 -9.38
C ALA A 67 5.50 63.55 -9.93
N GLU A 68 5.51 63.35 -11.24
CA GLU A 68 4.64 62.37 -11.89
C GLU A 68 4.83 60.98 -11.28
N ILE A 69 3.73 60.26 -11.13
CA ILE A 69 3.68 58.82 -10.91
C ILE A 69 2.63 58.25 -11.85
N CYS A 70 2.81 57.03 -12.38
CA CYS A 70 1.81 56.42 -13.27
C CYS A 70 0.48 56.14 -12.53
N ASN A 71 -0.38 57.15 -12.43
CA ASN A 71 -1.68 57.10 -11.76
C ASN A 71 -2.80 57.67 -12.66
N GLY A 72 -2.46 58.13 -13.87
CA GLY A 72 -3.38 58.71 -14.84
C GLY A 72 -3.84 60.13 -14.51
N ILE A 73 -3.13 60.81 -13.61
CA ILE A 73 -3.33 62.20 -13.18
C ILE A 73 -2.12 63.00 -13.63
N ASP A 74 -2.35 64.24 -14.08
CA ASP A 74 -1.29 65.24 -14.26
C ASP A 74 -0.92 65.74 -12.86
N ASP A 75 0.00 65.04 -12.19
CA ASP A 75 0.35 65.33 -10.79
C ASP A 75 1.02 66.71 -10.69
N ASN A 76 1.81 67.10 -11.68
CA ASN A 76 2.59 68.34 -11.68
C ASN A 76 1.93 69.52 -12.40
N CYS A 77 0.68 69.38 -12.81
CA CYS A 77 -0.13 70.42 -13.47
C CYS A 77 0.52 71.07 -14.71
N ASP A 78 1.42 70.39 -15.42
CA ASP A 78 2.08 70.95 -16.62
C ASP A 78 1.27 70.74 -17.92
N GLY A 79 0.15 70.01 -17.82
CA GLY A 79 -0.78 69.70 -18.90
C GLY A 79 -0.46 68.42 -19.67
N ASN A 80 0.57 67.68 -19.27
CA ASN A 80 0.83 66.31 -19.71
C ASN A 80 0.49 65.37 -18.54
N VAL A 81 0.16 64.12 -18.87
CA VAL A 81 -0.20 63.11 -17.87
C VAL A 81 0.91 62.08 -17.85
N ASP A 82 1.45 61.80 -16.66
CA ASP A 82 2.48 60.80 -16.40
C ASP A 82 3.75 60.96 -17.26
N GLU A 83 4.18 62.19 -17.59
CA GLU A 83 5.36 62.39 -18.42
C GLU A 83 6.69 62.16 -17.70
N GLY A 84 7.65 61.56 -18.41
CA GLY A 84 8.97 61.29 -17.84
C GLY A 84 9.00 60.14 -16.83
N VAL A 85 7.88 59.44 -16.62
CA VAL A 85 7.79 58.22 -15.81
C VAL A 85 7.28 57.05 -16.63
N THR A 86 7.78 55.86 -16.32
CA THR A 86 7.32 54.59 -16.90
C THR A 86 7.54 53.47 -15.89
N LEU A 87 6.71 52.44 -15.96
CA LEU A 87 6.92 51.14 -15.35
C LEU A 87 7.46 50.17 -16.41
N THR A 88 8.17 49.14 -15.97
CA THR A 88 8.60 48.04 -16.84
C THR A 88 7.62 46.88 -16.69
N PHE A 89 7.11 46.40 -17.81
CA PHE A 89 6.23 45.26 -17.91
C PHE A 89 6.86 44.16 -18.77
N PHE A 90 6.50 42.92 -18.47
CA PHE A 90 6.96 41.70 -19.11
C PHE A 90 5.74 40.93 -19.61
N THR A 91 5.87 40.28 -20.75
CA THR A 91 4.80 39.43 -21.32
C THR A 91 4.61 38.24 -20.41
N ASP A 92 3.36 37.92 -20.10
CA ASP A 92 2.90 36.76 -19.33
C ASP A 92 1.96 35.97 -20.26
N ALA A 93 2.54 35.11 -21.10
CA ALA A 93 1.85 34.49 -22.22
C ALA A 93 1.10 33.21 -21.83
N ASP A 94 1.42 32.58 -20.70
CA ASP A 94 0.71 31.43 -20.15
C ASP A 94 -0.18 31.76 -18.94
N THR A 95 -0.11 32.99 -18.43
CA THR A 95 -1.01 33.60 -17.43
C THR A 95 -0.81 33.09 -16.00
N ASP A 96 0.42 32.75 -15.61
CA ASP A 96 0.77 32.35 -14.24
C ASP A 96 1.12 33.52 -13.30
N GLY A 97 1.31 34.73 -13.85
CA GLY A 97 1.64 35.93 -13.10
C GLY A 97 3.13 36.28 -13.02
N PHE A 98 3.98 35.49 -13.67
CA PHE A 98 5.39 35.75 -13.95
C PHE A 98 5.52 36.03 -15.46
N GLY A 99 6.55 36.77 -15.86
CA GLY A 99 6.70 37.14 -17.26
C GLY A 99 8.13 37.01 -17.77
N ASP A 100 8.27 36.88 -19.09
CA ASP A 100 9.56 36.65 -19.73
C ASP A 100 10.50 37.86 -19.56
N PRO A 101 11.67 37.71 -18.88
CA PRO A 101 12.64 38.79 -18.68
C PRO A 101 13.18 39.41 -19.98
N ASN A 102 13.03 38.72 -21.11
CA ASN A 102 13.48 39.18 -22.42
C ASN A 102 12.45 40.03 -23.18
N THR A 103 11.24 40.21 -22.63
CA THR A 103 10.13 40.92 -23.30
C THR A 103 9.81 42.31 -22.69
N ALA A 104 10.75 42.85 -21.90
CA ALA A 104 10.61 44.13 -21.22
C ALA A 104 10.08 45.27 -22.11
N THR A 105 8.97 45.88 -21.69
CA THR A 105 8.33 47.03 -22.34
C THR A 105 8.08 48.13 -21.30
N GLU A 106 8.35 49.39 -21.66
CA GLU A 106 8.12 50.55 -20.79
C GLU A 106 6.78 51.24 -21.11
N SER A 107 5.93 51.39 -20.11
CA SER A 107 4.61 52.04 -20.21
C SER A 107 4.12 52.47 -18.83
N CYS A 108 3.11 53.34 -18.73
CA CYS A 108 2.42 53.58 -17.45
C CYS A 108 1.26 52.60 -17.18
N GLU A 109 0.80 51.91 -18.21
CA GLU A 109 -0.27 50.91 -18.12
C GLU A 109 0.21 49.61 -18.76
N ALA A 110 -0.05 48.49 -18.10
CA ALA A 110 0.17 47.16 -18.66
C ALA A 110 -0.77 46.95 -19.87
N SER A 111 -0.29 46.32 -20.94
CA SER A 111 -1.21 45.75 -21.92
C SER A 111 -1.88 44.49 -21.35
N ASP A 112 -2.92 44.01 -22.05
CA ASP A 112 -3.42 42.65 -21.79
C ASP A 112 -2.24 41.66 -21.88
N GLU A 113 -2.17 40.68 -20.98
CA GLU A 113 -1.11 39.64 -20.93
C GLU A 113 0.29 40.17 -20.53
N GLN A 114 0.34 41.18 -19.64
CA GLN A 114 1.59 41.69 -19.08
C GLN A 114 1.58 41.79 -17.55
N VAL A 115 2.74 41.55 -16.94
CA VAL A 115 2.99 41.63 -15.49
C VAL A 115 4.26 42.42 -15.19
N THR A 116 4.45 42.83 -13.93
CA THR A 116 5.67 43.54 -13.50
C THR A 116 6.79 42.61 -13.03
N ASN A 117 6.50 41.32 -12.88
CA ASN A 117 7.45 40.30 -12.44
C ASN A 117 8.12 39.67 -13.67
N ASP A 118 9.45 39.61 -13.68
CA ASP A 118 10.26 39.17 -14.83
C ASP A 118 10.97 37.83 -14.59
N SER A 119 10.51 37.08 -13.61
CA SER A 119 11.27 35.92 -13.12
C SER A 119 10.90 34.60 -13.80
N ASP A 120 10.08 34.61 -14.86
CA ASP A 120 9.67 33.40 -15.55
C ASP A 120 10.77 32.85 -16.47
N CYS A 121 11.09 31.56 -16.32
CA CYS A 121 12.04 30.84 -17.17
C CYS A 121 11.38 30.14 -18.38
N ASN A 122 10.05 29.99 -18.40
CA ASN A 122 9.28 29.42 -19.50
C ASN A 122 7.85 30.01 -19.60
N ASP A 123 7.77 31.19 -20.22
CA ASP A 123 6.56 31.98 -20.57
C ASP A 123 5.60 31.31 -21.58
N SER A 124 5.65 29.99 -21.69
CA SER A 124 4.70 29.20 -22.48
C SER A 124 4.10 28.03 -21.70
N ASN A 125 4.48 27.87 -20.44
CA ASN A 125 4.02 26.82 -19.54
C ASN A 125 3.78 27.35 -18.12
N ALA A 126 2.52 27.59 -17.77
CA ALA A 126 2.08 28.11 -16.48
C ALA A 126 2.37 27.20 -15.25
N ASP A 127 2.91 26.01 -15.48
CA ASP A 127 3.39 25.11 -14.42
C ASP A 127 4.90 25.31 -14.13
N VAL A 128 5.60 26.15 -14.90
CA VAL A 128 7.05 26.41 -14.79
C VAL A 128 7.27 27.88 -14.44
N PHE A 129 7.46 28.16 -13.16
CA PHE A 129 7.64 29.51 -12.63
C PHE A 129 8.37 29.52 -11.29
N PRO A 130 8.93 30.66 -10.86
CA PRO A 130 9.60 30.80 -9.58
C PRO A 130 8.81 30.25 -8.38
N GLY A 131 9.33 29.16 -7.80
CA GLY A 131 8.72 28.48 -6.66
C GLY A 131 7.52 27.59 -6.99
N ALA A 132 7.41 27.13 -8.23
CA ALA A 132 6.61 25.96 -8.58
C ALA A 132 7.09 24.71 -7.81
N GLU A 133 6.27 23.66 -7.79
CA GLU A 133 6.69 22.37 -7.21
C GLU A 133 7.40 21.57 -8.31
N GLU A 134 8.64 21.17 -8.04
CA GLU A 134 9.41 20.33 -8.95
C GLU A 134 8.72 18.99 -9.21
N VAL A 135 8.60 18.67 -10.50
CA VAL A 135 8.11 17.38 -10.96
C VAL A 135 9.20 16.75 -11.81
N CYS A 136 9.54 15.50 -11.51
CA CYS A 136 10.47 14.68 -12.28
C CYS A 136 10.12 14.58 -13.78
N ASN A 137 10.51 15.58 -14.57
CA ASN A 137 10.12 15.76 -15.97
C ASN A 137 11.31 16.28 -16.83
N ASN A 138 12.49 16.47 -16.24
CA ASN A 138 13.70 17.06 -16.82
C ASN A 138 13.55 18.54 -17.22
N ILE A 139 12.70 19.28 -16.53
CA ILE A 139 12.51 20.73 -16.60
C ILE A 139 12.84 21.29 -15.23
N ASP A 140 13.44 22.47 -15.21
CA ASP A 140 13.57 23.33 -14.03
C ASP A 140 12.20 23.99 -13.87
N ASP A 141 11.31 23.39 -13.08
CA ASP A 141 9.93 23.86 -12.94
C ASP A 141 9.87 25.11 -12.06
N ASP A 142 10.73 25.20 -11.04
CA ASP A 142 10.74 26.29 -10.07
C ASP A 142 11.69 27.46 -10.42
N CYS A 143 12.37 27.38 -11.57
CA CYS A 143 13.30 28.35 -12.11
C CYS A 143 14.51 28.68 -11.20
N ASP A 144 14.98 27.74 -10.37
CA ASP A 144 16.14 27.93 -9.50
C ASP A 144 17.50 27.56 -10.13
N ALA A 145 17.48 27.06 -11.36
CA ALA A 145 18.59 26.58 -12.19
C ALA A 145 19.18 25.21 -11.80
N GLU A 146 18.56 24.50 -10.88
CA GLU A 146 18.67 23.05 -10.74
C GLU A 146 17.53 22.39 -11.55
N VAL A 147 17.56 21.07 -11.73
CA VAL A 147 16.54 20.34 -12.49
C VAL A 147 16.21 19.09 -11.71
N ASP A 148 14.92 18.87 -11.43
CA ASP A 148 14.40 17.70 -10.72
C ASP A 148 15.13 17.46 -9.38
N GLU A 149 15.49 18.52 -8.65
CA GLU A 149 16.23 18.45 -7.38
C GLU A 149 15.32 18.02 -6.22
N GLU A 150 14.04 18.36 -6.27
CA GLU A 150 12.99 17.88 -5.38
C GLU A 150 12.12 16.80 -6.07
N GLY A 151 10.96 16.44 -5.51
CA GLY A 151 10.04 15.47 -6.12
C GLY A 151 10.53 14.01 -6.25
N LYS A 152 11.74 13.68 -5.77
CA LYS A 152 12.32 12.32 -5.85
C LYS A 152 11.61 11.33 -4.94
N GLU A 153 11.33 10.16 -5.49
CA GLU A 153 10.78 9.01 -4.75
C GLU A 153 11.90 8.03 -4.35
N THR A 154 11.58 7.10 -3.44
CA THR A 154 12.54 6.04 -3.03
C THR A 154 12.48 4.86 -3.98
N TRP A 155 13.65 4.41 -4.42
CA TRP A 155 13.87 3.28 -5.33
C TRP A 155 14.91 2.34 -4.74
N TYR A 156 14.88 1.09 -5.19
CA TYR A 156 15.74 -0.02 -4.78
C TYR A 156 16.31 -0.65 -6.03
N ASP A 157 17.61 -0.96 -6.03
CA ASP A 157 18.24 -1.70 -7.14
C ASP A 157 17.49 -3.05 -7.31
N ASP A 158 17.22 -3.44 -8.56
CA ASP A 158 16.55 -4.69 -8.96
C ASP A 158 17.49 -5.45 -9.92
N SER A 159 18.41 -6.22 -9.33
CA SER A 159 19.55 -6.79 -10.07
C SER A 159 19.18 -7.98 -10.94
N ASP A 160 18.14 -8.72 -10.57
CA ASP A 160 17.65 -9.90 -11.31
C ASP A 160 16.43 -9.64 -12.20
N SER A 161 15.83 -8.45 -12.08
CA SER A 161 14.70 -7.96 -12.89
C SER A 161 13.36 -8.67 -12.65
N ASP A 162 13.06 -9.05 -11.41
CA ASP A 162 11.81 -9.70 -11.04
C ASP A 162 10.68 -8.73 -10.61
N GLY A 163 11.03 -7.47 -10.34
CA GLY A 163 10.11 -6.41 -9.93
C GLY A 163 10.10 -6.10 -8.43
N PHE A 164 10.89 -6.81 -7.65
CA PHE A 164 11.24 -6.52 -6.26
C PHE A 164 12.72 -6.10 -6.24
N GLY A 165 13.09 -5.29 -5.26
CA GLY A 165 14.43 -4.73 -5.18
C GLY A 165 15.01 -4.90 -3.79
N ASN A 166 16.33 -4.78 -3.70
CA ASN A 166 17.06 -4.99 -2.46
C ASN A 166 16.76 -3.90 -1.40
N PRO A 167 16.20 -4.22 -0.22
CA PRO A 167 15.85 -3.25 0.83
C PRO A 167 17.03 -2.42 1.34
N GLU A 168 18.26 -2.93 1.23
CA GLU A 168 19.48 -2.28 1.71
C GLU A 168 20.06 -1.27 0.71
N THR A 169 19.51 -1.20 -0.50
CA THR A 169 20.00 -0.32 -1.58
C THR A 169 19.22 0.99 -1.73
N ALA A 170 18.22 1.25 -0.87
CA ALA A 170 17.32 2.39 -0.97
C ALA A 170 18.00 3.74 -1.32
N PHE A 171 17.58 4.38 -2.41
CA PHE A 171 18.03 5.71 -2.82
C PHE A 171 16.90 6.56 -3.41
N ALA A 172 17.05 7.89 -3.34
CA ALA A 172 16.07 8.82 -3.88
C ALA A 172 16.39 9.18 -5.34
N ALA A 173 15.43 9.01 -6.25
CA ALA A 173 15.57 9.32 -7.67
C ALA A 173 14.21 9.60 -8.33
N CYS A 174 14.25 10.14 -9.54
CA CYS A 174 13.06 10.47 -10.32
C CYS A 174 12.46 9.25 -11.02
N GLU A 175 13.29 8.50 -11.75
CA GLU A 175 12.96 7.19 -12.31
C GLU A 175 14.28 6.56 -12.77
N PRO A 176 14.97 5.80 -11.91
CA PRO A 176 16.23 5.16 -12.25
C PRO A 176 16.02 3.92 -13.12
N ASP A 177 16.85 3.75 -14.16
CA ASP A 177 16.92 2.51 -14.93
C ASP A 177 17.44 1.36 -14.04
N GLY A 178 16.74 0.22 -14.01
CA GLY A 178 17.18 -0.99 -13.29
C GLY A 178 16.92 -0.96 -11.78
N ALA A 179 15.94 -0.18 -11.35
CA ALA A 179 15.49 -0.12 -9.97
C ALA A 179 13.96 -0.05 -9.90
N VAL A 180 13.40 -0.48 -8.78
CA VAL A 180 11.95 -0.57 -8.54
C VAL A 180 11.57 0.15 -7.26
N SER A 181 10.29 0.50 -7.13
CA SER A 181 9.77 1.17 -5.93
C SER A 181 9.49 0.22 -4.76
N ASN A 182 9.51 -1.10 -5.01
CA ASN A 182 9.23 -2.12 -4.01
C ASN A 182 10.54 -2.76 -3.53
N GLY A 183 10.94 -2.48 -2.29
CA GLY A 183 12.21 -2.94 -1.73
C GLY A 183 12.12 -4.21 -0.88
N ASP A 184 11.16 -5.09 -1.16
CA ASP A 184 10.84 -6.22 -0.28
C ASP A 184 11.60 -7.53 -0.66
N ASP A 185 12.64 -7.46 -1.49
CA ASP A 185 13.42 -8.62 -1.93
C ASP A 185 14.48 -9.07 -0.90
N CYS A 186 14.48 -10.35 -0.51
CA CYS A 186 15.48 -10.90 0.40
C CYS A 186 16.73 -11.47 -0.28
N ASP A 187 16.71 -11.74 -1.60
CA ASP A 187 17.87 -12.13 -2.42
C ASP A 187 17.77 -11.57 -3.87
N ASP A 188 18.06 -10.29 -4.02
CA ASP A 188 18.03 -9.51 -5.29
C ASP A 188 18.93 -10.03 -6.43
N ASP A 189 19.73 -11.07 -6.19
CA ASP A 189 20.52 -11.75 -7.22
C ASP A 189 19.78 -12.99 -7.82
N ASP A 190 18.60 -13.37 -7.29
CA ASP A 190 17.82 -14.55 -7.69
C ASP A 190 16.31 -14.28 -7.82
N ALA A 191 15.84 -14.10 -9.07
CA ALA A 191 14.45 -13.80 -9.43
C ALA A 191 13.40 -14.86 -9.01
N THR A 192 13.81 -15.95 -8.36
CA THR A 192 12.92 -16.95 -7.77
C THR A 192 12.69 -16.74 -6.27
N VAL A 193 13.41 -15.81 -5.64
CA VAL A 193 13.34 -15.49 -4.21
C VAL A 193 12.80 -14.08 -4.05
N ASN A 194 11.50 -13.94 -3.78
CA ASN A 194 10.83 -12.65 -3.60
C ASN A 194 9.46 -12.83 -2.92
N PRO A 195 8.83 -11.76 -2.38
CA PRO A 195 7.53 -11.82 -1.72
C PRO A 195 6.34 -12.43 -2.48
N ALA A 196 6.47 -12.63 -3.79
CA ALA A 196 5.45 -13.25 -4.62
C ALA A 196 5.78 -14.70 -5.03
N ALA A 197 6.95 -15.21 -4.64
CA ALA A 197 7.35 -16.59 -4.89
C ALA A 197 6.48 -17.58 -4.10
N GLU A 198 6.41 -18.81 -4.61
CA GLU A 198 5.86 -19.94 -3.87
C GLU A 198 7.03 -20.71 -3.26
N GLU A 199 6.89 -21.13 -2.00
CA GLU A 199 7.91 -21.96 -1.35
C GLU A 199 8.23 -23.22 -2.15
N VAL A 200 9.52 -23.51 -2.26
CA VAL A 200 10.05 -24.77 -2.76
C VAL A 200 10.97 -25.33 -1.70
N CYS A 201 10.84 -26.62 -1.41
CA CYS A 201 11.67 -27.28 -0.40
C CYS A 201 13.16 -27.31 -0.81
N ASN A 202 13.91 -26.27 -0.47
CA ASN A 202 15.26 -25.96 -0.93
C ASN A 202 16.15 -25.34 0.16
N GLU A 203 15.65 -25.22 1.40
CA GLU A 203 16.32 -24.57 2.54
C GLU A 203 16.52 -23.05 2.39
N VAL A 204 15.74 -22.40 1.51
CA VAL A 204 15.68 -20.95 1.29
C VAL A 204 14.28 -20.46 1.66
N ASP A 205 14.20 -19.25 2.20
CA ASP A 205 12.95 -18.50 2.36
C ASP A 205 12.64 -17.89 0.99
N ASP A 206 11.96 -18.65 0.13
CA ASP A 206 11.74 -18.23 -1.27
C ASP A 206 10.78 -17.03 -1.32
N ASN A 207 9.82 -16.95 -0.40
CA ASN A 207 8.81 -15.90 -0.37
C ASN A 207 9.11 -14.71 0.56
N CYS A 208 10.31 -14.67 1.16
CA CYS A 208 10.78 -13.60 2.02
C CYS A 208 9.85 -13.27 3.22
N ASP A 209 9.08 -14.23 3.75
CA ASP A 209 8.20 -14.02 4.91
C ASP A 209 8.88 -14.28 6.27
N GLY A 210 10.11 -14.80 6.23
CA GLY A 210 10.97 -15.07 7.37
C GLY A 210 10.89 -16.50 7.93
N ASP A 211 9.99 -17.33 7.41
CA ASP A 211 9.99 -18.77 7.60
C ASP A 211 10.68 -19.46 6.39
N VAL A 212 11.10 -20.71 6.55
CA VAL A 212 11.86 -21.44 5.50
C VAL A 212 11.10 -22.72 5.17
N ASP A 213 10.84 -22.93 3.89
CA ASP A 213 10.17 -24.10 3.32
C ASP A 213 8.76 -24.35 3.90
N GLU A 214 8.06 -23.34 4.40
CA GLU A 214 6.76 -23.53 5.04
C GLU A 214 5.67 -23.96 4.05
N GLY A 215 4.76 -24.80 4.52
CA GLY A 215 3.70 -25.34 3.66
C GLY A 215 4.15 -26.38 2.62
N VAL A 216 5.47 -26.60 2.45
CA VAL A 216 6.03 -27.65 1.58
C VAL A 216 6.76 -28.77 2.32
N LEU A 217 6.97 -28.65 3.63
CA LEU A 217 7.51 -29.72 4.48
C LEU A 217 6.59 -30.95 4.52
N SER A 218 7.20 -32.12 4.58
CA SER A 218 6.53 -33.39 4.86
C SER A 218 6.72 -33.77 6.32
N THR A 219 5.68 -34.36 6.94
CA THR A 219 5.77 -34.92 8.29
C THR A 219 6.36 -36.33 8.23
N TYR A 220 7.37 -36.58 9.05
CA TYR A 220 7.99 -37.89 9.25
C TYR A 220 7.85 -38.31 10.71
N TYR A 221 7.82 -39.62 10.96
CA TYR A 221 7.59 -40.25 12.26
C TYR A 221 8.87 -40.95 12.70
N ILE A 222 9.28 -40.81 13.97
CA ILE A 222 10.48 -41.51 14.45
C ILE A 222 10.31 -43.02 14.25
N ASP A 223 11.37 -43.69 13.83
CA ASP A 223 11.42 -45.14 13.59
C ASP A 223 12.71 -45.64 14.28
N LEU A 224 12.57 -46.17 15.50
CA LEU A 224 13.70 -46.56 16.35
C LEU A 224 14.21 -47.97 16.09
N ASP A 225 13.39 -48.84 15.50
CA ASP A 225 13.73 -50.23 15.22
C ASP A 225 14.00 -50.55 13.74
N ASP A 226 13.91 -49.53 12.87
CA ASP A 226 14.17 -49.52 11.44
C ASP A 226 13.23 -50.46 10.63
N ASP A 227 11.95 -50.57 11.03
CA ASP A 227 10.95 -51.41 10.33
C ASP A 227 10.15 -50.69 9.23
N GLY A 228 10.25 -49.35 9.19
CA GLY A 228 9.62 -48.50 8.19
C GLY A 228 8.24 -47.96 8.58
N TRP A 229 7.75 -48.25 9.78
CA TRP A 229 6.64 -47.58 10.44
C TRP A 229 7.17 -46.75 11.60
N GLY A 230 6.58 -45.57 11.80
CA GLY A 230 7.00 -44.71 12.90
C GLY A 230 5.90 -44.42 13.90
N ALA A 231 6.33 -44.07 15.11
CA ALA A 231 5.45 -43.74 16.22
C ALA A 231 4.60 -42.47 15.93
N PRO A 232 3.26 -42.54 16.04
CA PRO A 232 2.34 -41.50 15.57
C PRO A 232 2.44 -40.15 16.30
N GLU A 233 2.94 -40.14 17.53
CA GLU A 233 3.02 -38.95 18.39
C GLU A 233 4.41 -38.30 18.41
N SER A 234 5.37 -38.87 17.67
CA SER A 234 6.76 -38.43 17.66
C SER A 234 7.16 -38.06 16.24
N THR A 235 6.85 -36.81 15.86
CA THR A 235 7.02 -36.34 14.48
C THR A 235 8.11 -35.28 14.33
N THR A 236 8.57 -35.12 13.09
CA THR A 236 9.37 -33.98 12.64
C THR A 236 8.91 -33.57 11.24
N GLU A 237 9.16 -32.33 10.86
CA GLU A 237 8.86 -31.82 9.53
C GLU A 237 10.17 -31.54 8.80
N ALA A 238 10.29 -32.01 7.55
CA ALA A 238 11.49 -31.85 6.72
C ALA A 238 11.14 -31.96 5.23
N CYS A 239 12.08 -31.55 4.36
CA CYS A 239 11.97 -31.76 2.92
C CYS A 239 12.13 -33.23 2.54
N ASP A 240 13.21 -33.85 3.04
CA ASP A 240 13.55 -35.25 2.79
C ASP A 240 13.48 -36.05 4.10
N GLU A 241 13.23 -37.35 3.98
CA GLU A 241 13.14 -38.29 5.10
C GLU A 241 14.43 -38.26 5.94
N PRO A 242 14.36 -37.77 7.20
CA PRO A 242 15.51 -37.76 8.08
C PRO A 242 15.88 -39.20 8.47
N ARG A 243 17.16 -39.42 8.76
CA ARG A 243 17.61 -40.74 9.21
C ARG A 243 16.96 -41.11 10.56
N GLY A 244 16.42 -42.34 10.64
CA GLY A 244 15.74 -42.86 11.84
C GLY A 244 14.29 -42.35 11.94
N TYR A 245 13.71 -42.00 10.80
CA TYR A 245 12.31 -41.65 10.67
C TYR A 245 11.72 -42.39 9.47
N ALA A 246 10.43 -42.65 9.53
CA ALA A 246 9.63 -43.26 8.48
C ALA A 246 8.54 -42.31 7.96
N THR A 247 8.06 -42.58 6.75
CA THR A 247 6.87 -41.91 6.17
C THR A 247 5.56 -42.59 6.56
N ALA A 248 5.61 -43.90 6.83
CA ALA A 248 4.44 -44.64 7.30
C ALA A 248 4.22 -44.42 8.80
N VAL A 249 2.96 -44.39 9.20
CA VAL A 249 2.54 -44.05 10.56
C VAL A 249 1.64 -45.13 11.13
N GLY A 250 1.79 -45.43 12.41
CA GLY A 250 0.89 -46.35 13.11
C GLY A 250 1.61 -47.40 13.94
N ASP A 251 2.92 -47.30 14.07
CA ASP A 251 3.67 -48.17 14.99
C ASP A 251 3.20 -47.93 16.43
N CYS A 252 2.77 -49.01 17.08
CA CYS A 252 2.30 -49.04 18.46
C CYS A 252 3.38 -49.49 19.48
N ASP A 253 4.52 -50.02 19.03
CA ASP A 253 5.71 -50.34 19.83
C ASP A 253 7.01 -50.14 19.02
N ASP A 254 7.45 -48.88 18.92
CA ASP A 254 8.63 -48.39 18.17
C ASP A 254 9.99 -49.03 18.58
N ASP A 255 10.03 -49.84 19.64
CA ASP A 255 11.20 -50.60 20.06
C ASP A 255 11.20 -52.05 19.49
N ALA A 256 10.16 -52.45 18.74
CA ALA A 256 9.88 -53.82 18.33
C ALA A 256 9.39 -53.96 16.87
N ALA A 257 10.34 -54.17 15.94
CA ALA A 257 10.12 -54.28 14.48
C ALA A 257 9.16 -55.37 13.98
N ALA A 258 8.59 -56.16 14.89
CA ALA A 258 7.55 -57.15 14.60
C ALA A 258 6.15 -56.65 14.98
N VAL A 259 6.03 -55.44 15.51
CA VAL A 259 4.81 -54.81 16.02
C VAL A 259 4.57 -53.54 15.21
N ASN A 260 3.82 -53.65 14.12
CA ASN A 260 3.49 -52.55 13.22
C ASN A 260 2.27 -52.89 12.36
N PRO A 261 1.62 -51.92 11.70
CA PRO A 261 0.41 -52.15 10.91
C PRO A 261 0.49 -53.19 9.77
N ASP A 262 1.69 -53.57 9.32
CA ASP A 262 1.89 -54.61 8.30
C ASP A 262 2.32 -55.96 8.90
N ALA A 263 2.48 -56.04 10.22
CA ALA A 263 2.81 -57.27 10.92
C ALA A 263 1.65 -58.28 10.86
N SER A 264 1.95 -59.54 11.20
CA SER A 264 0.93 -60.57 11.34
C SER A 264 0.67 -60.79 12.82
N GLU A 265 -0.59 -60.68 13.22
CA GLU A 265 -1.01 -60.97 14.59
C GLU A 265 -0.69 -62.44 14.97
N VAL A 266 0.02 -62.64 16.07
CA VAL A 266 0.35 -63.98 16.60
C VAL A 266 -0.04 -64.11 18.07
N CYS A 267 -0.19 -65.35 18.54
CA CYS A 267 -0.55 -65.62 19.93
C CYS A 267 0.60 -65.29 20.91
N ASN A 268 0.76 -64.03 21.29
CA ASN A 268 1.83 -63.55 22.16
C ASN A 268 1.38 -62.50 23.21
N ALA A 269 0.09 -62.15 23.25
CA ALA A 269 -0.52 -61.12 24.12
C ALA A 269 -0.05 -59.69 23.85
N ILE A 270 0.41 -59.41 22.64
CA ILE A 270 0.74 -58.11 22.07
C ILE A 270 -0.24 -57.90 20.89
N ASP A 271 -0.61 -56.65 20.63
CA ASP A 271 -1.29 -56.23 19.41
C ASP A 271 -0.19 -56.03 18.36
N ASP A 272 0.17 -57.07 17.62
CA ASP A 272 1.31 -57.04 16.70
C ASP A 272 0.98 -56.19 15.46
N ASP A 273 -0.26 -56.19 14.97
CA ASP A 273 -0.66 -55.45 13.78
C ASP A 273 -1.26 -54.05 14.07
N CYS A 274 -1.21 -53.62 15.33
CA CYS A 274 -1.60 -52.30 15.80
C CYS A 274 -3.04 -51.89 15.41
N ASP A 275 -3.96 -52.85 15.25
CA ASP A 275 -5.36 -52.60 14.90
C ASP A 275 -6.27 -52.34 16.12
N GLY A 276 -5.72 -52.54 17.33
CA GLY A 276 -6.37 -52.35 18.61
C GLY A 276 -7.03 -53.60 19.19
N LEU A 277 -6.90 -54.74 18.54
CA LEU A 277 -7.32 -56.06 19.01
C LEU A 277 -6.07 -56.88 19.40
N VAL A 278 -6.27 -57.90 20.25
CA VAL A 278 -5.15 -58.73 20.74
C VAL A 278 -5.58 -60.18 20.70
N ASP A 279 -4.75 -61.03 20.09
CA ASP A 279 -4.84 -62.48 20.13
C ASP A 279 -6.27 -63.02 19.78
N ASP A 280 -6.96 -63.62 20.77
CA ASP A 280 -8.29 -64.24 20.60
C ASP A 280 -9.41 -63.21 20.35
N ASP A 281 -9.15 -61.93 20.59
CA ASP A 281 -10.06 -60.82 20.26
C ASP A 281 -9.87 -60.32 18.82
N ASP A 282 -8.79 -60.73 18.13
CA ASP A 282 -8.56 -60.46 16.70
C ASP A 282 -8.88 -61.69 15.82
N ASP A 283 -9.64 -61.46 14.75
CA ASP A 283 -10.00 -62.47 13.76
C ASP A 283 -8.84 -62.75 12.76
N SER A 284 -7.84 -61.87 12.70
CA SER A 284 -6.69 -61.95 11.78
C SER A 284 -5.56 -62.87 12.29
N THR A 285 -5.56 -63.17 13.59
CA THR A 285 -4.55 -63.94 14.33
C THR A 285 -4.12 -65.24 13.67
N ASP A 286 -2.81 -65.41 13.49
CA ASP A 286 -2.21 -66.66 13.05
C ASP A 286 -2.22 -67.72 14.16
N LEU A 287 -3.29 -68.51 14.17
CA LEU A 287 -3.49 -69.65 15.05
C LEU A 287 -2.46 -70.79 14.86
N SER A 288 -1.53 -70.70 13.91
CA SER A 288 -0.39 -71.63 13.87
C SER A 288 0.54 -71.49 15.08
N THR A 289 0.48 -70.33 15.75
CA THR A 289 1.21 -70.01 16.99
C THR A 289 0.40 -70.32 18.26
N ALA A 290 -0.89 -70.64 18.12
CA ALA A 290 -1.79 -70.92 19.23
C ALA A 290 -1.51 -72.24 19.97
N THR A 291 -1.99 -72.32 21.20
CA THR A 291 -1.88 -73.54 22.01
C THR A 291 -3.08 -74.46 21.78
N LEU A 292 -2.80 -75.74 21.53
CA LEU A 292 -3.84 -76.76 21.48
C LEU A 292 -4.18 -77.22 22.91
N SER A 293 -5.46 -77.16 23.27
CA SER A 293 -5.97 -77.56 24.58
C SER A 293 -7.21 -78.45 24.46
N TYR A 294 -7.55 -79.15 25.53
CA TYR A 294 -8.60 -80.18 25.59
C TYR A 294 -9.39 -79.99 26.87
N THR A 295 -10.72 -80.15 26.83
CA THR A 295 -11.57 -79.98 28.01
C THR A 295 -11.26 -81.06 29.06
N ASP A 296 -10.97 -80.62 30.27
CA ASP A 296 -10.80 -81.42 31.50
C ASP A 296 -12.13 -81.44 32.24
N GLY A 297 -12.88 -82.54 32.07
CA GLY A 297 -14.25 -82.67 32.54
C GLY A 297 -14.40 -82.93 34.03
N ASP A 298 -13.37 -83.49 34.67
CA ASP A 298 -13.40 -83.92 36.06
C ASP A 298 -12.31 -83.30 36.96
N GLY A 299 -11.43 -82.48 36.37
CA GLY A 299 -10.44 -81.65 37.04
C GLY A 299 -9.15 -82.39 37.38
N ASP A 300 -8.83 -83.48 36.68
CA ASP A 300 -7.69 -84.35 36.97
C ASP A 300 -6.39 -83.99 36.23
N THR A 301 -6.46 -82.94 35.40
CA THR A 301 -5.39 -82.36 34.56
C THR A 301 -5.11 -83.05 33.22
N TYR A 302 -5.90 -84.04 32.85
CA TYR A 302 -5.89 -84.66 31.52
C TYR A 302 -7.19 -84.30 30.78
N GLY A 303 -7.10 -84.06 29.47
CA GLY A 303 -8.24 -83.61 28.68
C GLY A 303 -8.63 -84.55 27.57
N ASP A 304 -9.91 -84.52 27.17
CA ASP A 304 -10.47 -85.36 26.12
C ASP A 304 -9.93 -84.95 24.73
N LEU A 305 -9.23 -85.87 24.05
CA LEU A 305 -8.72 -85.69 22.69
C LEU A 305 -9.81 -85.26 21.68
N ALA A 306 -11.08 -85.63 21.90
CA ALA A 306 -12.20 -85.26 21.03
C ALA A 306 -12.68 -83.81 21.22
N THR A 307 -12.23 -83.11 22.26
CA THR A 307 -12.61 -81.73 22.60
C THR A 307 -11.51 -80.71 22.30
N ALA A 308 -10.62 -81.03 21.36
CA ALA A 308 -9.51 -80.17 20.97
C ALA A 308 -9.99 -78.76 20.56
N VAL A 309 -9.44 -77.73 21.23
CA VAL A 309 -9.66 -76.31 20.95
C VAL A 309 -8.30 -75.64 20.77
N THR A 310 -8.18 -74.85 19.71
CA THR A 310 -6.99 -74.03 19.41
C THR A 310 -7.35 -72.58 19.69
N THR A 311 -6.73 -71.98 20.71
CA THR A 311 -6.87 -70.57 21.09
C THR A 311 -5.51 -70.06 21.58
N CYS A 312 -5.32 -68.74 21.58
CA CYS A 312 -4.12 -68.13 22.13
C CYS A 312 -4.09 -68.27 23.66
N ILE A 313 -5.23 -68.06 24.32
CA ILE A 313 -5.40 -68.27 25.75
C ILE A 313 -6.14 -69.58 26.00
N VAL A 314 -5.52 -70.49 26.77
CA VAL A 314 -6.16 -71.75 27.14
C VAL A 314 -7.43 -71.47 27.96
N PRO A 315 -8.62 -71.93 27.50
CA PRO A 315 -9.87 -71.67 28.20
C PRO A 315 -9.89 -72.29 29.59
N THR A 316 -10.60 -71.68 30.54
CA THR A 316 -10.76 -72.25 31.88
C THR A 316 -11.46 -73.61 31.79
N GLY A 317 -10.85 -74.65 32.38
CA GLY A 317 -11.33 -76.02 32.29
C GLY A 317 -10.76 -76.80 31.10
N ASN A 318 -9.78 -76.25 30.38
CA ASN A 318 -9.00 -76.98 29.39
C ASN A 318 -7.55 -77.19 29.87
N VAL A 319 -6.92 -78.25 29.38
CA VAL A 319 -5.53 -78.64 29.67
C VAL A 319 -4.79 -79.02 28.38
N SER A 320 -3.46 -79.00 28.39
CA SER A 320 -2.63 -79.29 27.21
C SER A 320 -2.29 -80.78 27.05
N ASP A 321 -2.43 -81.56 28.11
CA ASP A 321 -2.24 -83.01 28.07
C ASP A 321 -3.53 -83.71 27.62
N ASN A 322 -3.45 -84.50 26.55
CA ASN A 322 -4.60 -85.19 25.93
C ASN A 322 -4.62 -86.69 26.21
N THR A 323 -3.94 -87.13 27.26
CA THR A 323 -3.81 -88.56 27.57
C THR A 323 -4.97 -89.12 28.39
N ASP A 324 -6.07 -88.39 28.52
CA ASP A 324 -7.29 -88.89 29.16
C ASP A 324 -7.92 -90.01 28.32
N CYS A 325 -8.28 -91.09 29.00
CA CYS A 325 -8.93 -92.26 28.44
C CYS A 325 -10.36 -92.47 28.98
N ASP A 326 -10.79 -91.70 29.99
CA ASP A 326 -12.10 -91.78 30.65
C ASP A 326 -12.44 -90.47 31.41
N ASP A 327 -13.00 -89.49 30.70
CA ASP A 327 -13.39 -88.16 31.22
C ASP A 327 -14.55 -88.16 32.26
N SER A 328 -14.83 -89.32 32.88
CA SER A 328 -15.85 -89.49 33.90
C SER A 328 -15.31 -89.90 35.29
N ASN A 329 -13.99 -90.08 35.43
CA ASN A 329 -13.29 -90.32 36.69
C ASN A 329 -11.77 -90.10 36.54
N GLY A 330 -11.21 -89.20 37.38
CA GLY A 330 -9.76 -88.98 37.50
C GLY A 330 -8.96 -89.98 38.32
#